data_AF-A0A972IHX6-F1
#
_entry.id   AF-A0A972IHX6-F1
#
_cell.length_a   1.000
_cell.length_b   1.000
_cell.length_c   1.000
_cell.angle_alpha   90.00
_cell.angle_beta   90.00
_cell.angle_gamma   90.00
#
_symmetry.space_group_name_H-M   'P 1'
#
loop_
_entity.id
_entity.type
_entity.pdbx_description
1 polymer ?
#
loop_
_entity_poly.entity_id
_entity_poly.type
_entity_poly.pdbx_seq_one_letter_code
_entity_poly.pdbx_strand_id
1 'polypeptide(L)'
;MAISRGYIYQGPRVLKRSRFALAVAVAALACRLLAGAEPPTLSPRELFRLGGIEERQLEVLGRGGPWHEADRQVLRNMLYRIAQDVRPIDLEYWSHGPPDLNQLAEQPEAYRAEVFALRGVVERIEPCELADARGSGSEFALLWRCRLRLESGELVEVLSAKTPRAWKPREAIAEPAAAMAFFLGDPSSEPGGLRAVFLAARMAWYPPTDLGRLGMDVGLLDDVPIPPPPKRNEHGGAPEIDWETRRLTAADHECFYQMLAAAGRAAPGELSRWAKDRLARQRRTEYSVVPLFNEPHLQQGKLVELSGTARRILPVRVGEPEVIERFGIDQYYQVYLFTADSQDNPLVFCLRRLPEGLPTGDGPEFGEALTVPGFFFKTWSYRSAVPANDGKVERQLAPLLIGDTAVWHPYQAPADSPAERLIGTVLVLGILAAVWLVLHRFRRGDREFERRIWRRRPAEMSEIEWDRFGGAASEGSADTAPPGAEAKSGD
;
A
#
# COMPACT_ATOMS: atom_id res chain seq x y z
N MET A 1 5.81 -82.57 35.01
CA MET A 1 4.34 -82.47 35.02
C MET A 1 3.98 -80.99 35.14
N ALA A 2 3.31 -80.44 34.13
CA ALA A 2 2.57 -79.16 34.06
C ALA A 2 3.21 -77.82 34.53
N ILE A 3 3.71 -77.06 33.55
CA ILE A 3 3.37 -75.65 33.19
C ILE A 3 3.08 -74.64 34.32
N SER A 4 3.90 -73.59 34.40
CA SER A 4 3.42 -72.21 34.56
C SER A 4 4.40 -71.20 33.93
N ARG A 5 3.88 -70.42 32.98
CA ARG A 5 4.57 -69.33 32.26
C ARG A 5 4.58 -68.06 33.12
N GLY A 6 5.75 -67.45 33.30
CA GLY A 6 5.88 -66.07 33.78
C GLY A 6 6.80 -65.28 32.84
N TYR A 7 6.20 -64.51 31.93
CA TYR A 7 6.89 -63.60 31.02
C TYR A 7 7.30 -62.32 31.78
N ILE A 8 8.59 -61.99 31.72
CA ILE A 8 9.15 -60.73 32.22
C ILE A 8 8.90 -59.65 31.16
N TYR A 9 8.10 -58.64 31.50
CA TYR A 9 7.86 -57.47 30.66
C TYR A 9 8.91 -56.39 30.99
N GLN A 10 9.92 -56.21 30.14
CA GLN A 10 10.75 -55.00 30.12
C GLN A 10 10.03 -53.93 29.30
N GLY A 11 9.47 -52.92 29.97
CA GLY A 11 8.88 -51.74 29.34
C GLY A 11 9.93 -50.66 29.02
N PRO A 12 9.82 -49.95 27.89
CA PRO A 12 10.86 -49.06 27.38
C PRO A 12 10.87 -47.69 28.11
N ARG A 13 12.02 -47.36 28.72
CA ARG A 13 12.37 -46.01 29.19
C ARG A 13 12.88 -45.14 28.03
N VAL A 14 12.06 -44.73 27.07
CA VAL A 14 12.47 -43.72 26.07
C VAL A 14 11.28 -42.87 25.62
N LEU A 15 10.72 -42.01 26.47
CA LEU A 15 9.73 -41.02 25.99
C LEU A 15 9.61 -39.74 26.86
N LYS A 16 10.67 -39.36 27.57
CA LYS A 16 10.73 -38.06 28.29
C LYS A 16 11.72 -37.04 27.71
N ARG A 17 12.66 -37.44 26.85
CA ARG A 17 13.64 -36.51 26.25
C ARG A 17 13.12 -35.76 25.00
N SER A 18 12.17 -36.34 24.27
CA SER A 18 11.61 -35.73 23.05
C SER A 18 10.72 -34.50 23.33
N ARG A 19 9.93 -34.51 24.41
CA ARG A 19 9.08 -33.36 24.80
C ARG A 19 9.88 -32.17 25.32
N PHE A 20 11.03 -32.42 25.96
CA PHE A 20 11.92 -31.35 26.43
C PHE A 20 12.66 -30.70 25.27
N ALA A 21 13.14 -31.50 24.29
CA ALA A 21 13.74 -30.96 23.07
C ALA A 21 12.74 -30.17 22.22
N LEU A 22 11.48 -30.63 22.13
CA LEU A 22 10.41 -29.89 21.45
C LEU A 22 10.03 -28.61 22.19
N ALA A 23 9.95 -28.63 23.52
CA ALA A 23 9.66 -27.43 24.32
C ALA A 23 10.79 -26.39 24.27
N VAL A 24 12.06 -26.82 24.25
CA VAL A 24 13.21 -25.93 24.06
C VAL A 24 13.28 -25.40 22.63
N ALA A 25 12.95 -26.21 21.62
CA ALA A 25 12.87 -25.75 20.23
C ALA A 25 11.72 -24.77 20.02
N VAL A 26 10.56 -24.99 20.64
CA VAL A 26 9.41 -24.06 20.60
C VAL A 26 9.71 -22.80 21.41
N ALA A 27 10.41 -22.88 22.54
CA ALA A 27 10.84 -21.71 23.30
C ALA A 27 11.94 -20.92 22.58
N ALA A 28 12.88 -21.58 21.89
CA ALA A 28 13.89 -20.91 21.06
C ALA A 28 13.27 -20.30 19.79
N LEU A 29 12.25 -20.95 19.21
CA LEU A 29 11.47 -20.40 18.10
C LEU A 29 10.59 -19.22 18.56
N ALA A 30 10.00 -19.30 19.76
CA ALA A 30 9.25 -18.21 20.37
C ALA A 30 10.17 -17.04 20.78
N CYS A 31 11.38 -17.31 21.29
CA CYS A 31 12.38 -16.27 21.54
C CYS A 31 12.92 -15.66 20.24
N ARG A 32 13.03 -16.42 19.14
CA ARG A 32 13.34 -15.86 17.81
C ARG A 32 12.19 -15.06 17.21
N LEU A 33 10.94 -15.42 17.52
CA LEU A 33 9.75 -14.64 17.14
C LEU A 33 9.53 -13.40 18.03
N LEU A 34 10.20 -13.34 19.19
CA LEU A 34 10.18 -12.21 20.13
C LEU A 34 11.47 -11.38 20.10
N ALA A 35 12.48 -11.81 19.34
CA ALA A 35 13.72 -11.05 19.17
C ALA A 35 13.42 -9.87 18.25
N GLY A 36 13.64 -8.65 18.75
CA GLY A 36 13.70 -7.43 17.94
C GLY A 36 14.78 -7.52 16.86
N ALA A 37 15.04 -6.43 16.14
CA ALA A 37 16.16 -6.46 15.21
C ALA A 37 17.44 -6.76 16.00
N GLU A 38 18.22 -7.77 15.58
CA GLU A 38 19.51 -7.99 16.21
C GLU A 38 20.37 -6.74 15.98
N PRO A 39 20.99 -6.18 17.04
CA PRO A 39 21.82 -5.00 16.89
C PRO A 39 22.94 -5.28 15.88
N PRO A 40 23.42 -4.25 15.15
CA PRO A 40 24.49 -4.44 14.19
C PRO A 40 25.70 -5.06 14.89
N THR A 41 26.21 -6.14 14.30
CA THR A 41 27.35 -6.90 14.84
C THR A 41 28.68 -6.19 14.59
N LEU A 42 28.71 -5.24 13.66
CA LEU A 42 29.86 -4.44 13.28
C LEU A 42 29.66 -2.99 13.73
N SER A 43 30.73 -2.37 14.19
CA SER A 43 30.78 -0.91 14.36
C SER A 43 30.91 -0.19 13.00
N PRO A 44 30.55 1.11 12.92
CA PRO A 44 30.75 1.93 11.72
C PRO A 44 32.18 1.87 11.16
N ARG A 45 33.19 1.93 12.03
CA ARG A 45 34.60 1.90 11.64
C ARG A 45 35.02 0.54 11.12
N GLU A 46 34.56 -0.53 11.75
CA GLU A 46 34.84 -1.89 11.28
C GLU A 46 34.22 -2.17 9.91
N LEU A 47 33.02 -1.64 9.65
CA LEU A 47 32.39 -1.70 8.33
C LEU A 47 33.30 -1.10 7.25
N PHE A 48 33.79 0.13 7.46
CA PHE A 48 34.68 0.77 6.49
C PHE A 48 36.02 0.06 6.35
N ARG A 49 36.58 -0.44 7.46
CA ARG A 49 37.83 -1.22 7.45
C ARG A 49 37.70 -2.50 6.64
N LEU A 50 36.63 -3.28 6.83
CA LEU A 50 36.31 -4.46 6.01
C LEU A 50 36.08 -4.07 4.55
N GLY A 51 35.60 -2.85 4.33
CA GLY A 51 35.43 -2.26 3.02
C GLY A 51 36.72 -1.82 2.31
N GLY A 52 37.89 -1.95 2.96
CA GLY A 52 39.19 -1.53 2.43
C GLY A 52 39.51 -0.05 2.63
N ILE A 53 38.80 0.63 3.55
CA ILE A 53 39.07 2.02 3.94
C ILE A 53 39.83 1.98 5.26
N GLU A 54 41.14 2.23 5.21
CA GLU A 54 42.01 2.20 6.37
C GLU A 54 41.94 3.49 7.20
N GLU A 55 42.32 3.41 8.48
CA GLU A 55 42.33 4.57 9.39
C GLU A 55 43.15 5.74 8.84
N ARG A 56 44.30 5.46 8.21
CA ARG A 56 45.14 6.49 7.58
C ARG A 56 44.42 7.23 6.45
N GLN A 57 43.56 6.54 5.70
CA GLN A 57 42.77 7.18 4.64
C GLN A 57 41.68 8.07 5.25
N LEU A 58 41.09 7.63 6.37
CA LEU A 58 40.16 8.45 7.12
C LEU A 58 40.86 9.68 7.69
N GLU A 59 42.03 9.55 8.32
CA GLU A 59 42.80 10.64 8.94
C GLU A 59 43.09 11.84 8.00
N VAL A 60 43.21 11.58 6.71
CA VAL A 60 43.49 12.61 5.69
C VAL A 60 42.23 13.40 5.32
N LEU A 61 41.03 12.80 5.45
CA LEU A 61 39.76 13.48 5.17
C LEU A 61 39.58 14.72 6.07
N GLY A 62 39.08 15.81 5.51
CA GLY A 62 38.76 17.01 6.30
C GLY A 62 39.96 17.75 6.89
N ARG A 63 41.21 17.39 6.53
CA ARG A 63 42.38 18.21 6.88
C ARG A 63 42.47 19.43 5.96
N GLY A 64 41.63 20.45 6.23
CA GLY A 64 41.82 21.84 5.80
C GLY A 64 42.38 22.05 4.38
N GLY A 65 41.57 21.87 3.35
CA GLY A 65 41.95 22.14 1.96
C GLY A 65 40.84 21.78 0.96
N PRO A 66 41.02 22.06 -0.35
CA PRO A 66 40.11 21.55 -1.38
C PRO A 66 40.17 20.02 -1.43
N TRP A 67 39.02 19.35 -1.55
CA TRP A 67 38.95 17.88 -1.67
C TRP A 67 39.82 17.38 -2.83
N HIS A 68 40.93 16.72 -2.51
CA HIS A 68 41.84 16.14 -3.48
C HIS A 68 41.25 14.85 -4.05
N GLU A 69 41.79 14.37 -5.17
CA GLU A 69 41.29 13.15 -5.82
C GLU A 69 41.30 11.92 -4.89
N ALA A 70 42.31 11.82 -4.02
CA ALA A 70 42.39 10.78 -3.01
C ALA A 70 41.21 10.84 -2.02
N ASP A 71 40.85 12.05 -1.55
CA ASP A 71 39.71 12.23 -0.63
C ASP A 71 38.40 11.86 -1.32
N ARG A 72 38.24 12.29 -2.58
CA ARG A 72 37.05 11.98 -3.38
C ARG A 72 36.86 10.48 -3.58
N GLN A 73 37.94 9.74 -3.81
CA GLN A 73 37.88 8.29 -3.93
C GLN A 73 37.48 7.62 -2.60
N VAL A 74 37.98 8.11 -1.47
CA VAL A 74 37.58 7.60 -0.14
C VAL A 74 36.10 7.89 0.12
N LEU A 75 35.63 9.11 -0.14
CA LEU A 75 34.21 9.47 0.01
C LEU A 75 33.30 8.59 -0.85
N ARG A 76 33.69 8.29 -2.10
CA ARG A 76 32.96 7.36 -2.98
C ARG A 76 32.91 5.95 -2.39
N ASN A 77 34.04 5.45 -1.90
CA ASN A 77 34.10 4.12 -1.28
C ASN A 77 33.22 4.05 -0.02
N MET A 78 33.22 5.10 0.81
CA MET A 78 32.35 5.19 1.98
C MET A 78 30.88 5.14 1.56
N LEU A 79 30.46 5.94 0.58
CA LEU A 79 29.07 5.95 0.11
C LEU A 79 28.63 4.64 -0.52
N TYR A 80 29.52 3.97 -1.26
CA TYR A 80 29.25 2.64 -1.79
C TYR A 80 28.97 1.63 -0.66
N ARG A 81 29.79 1.66 0.40
CA ARG A 81 29.57 0.82 1.58
C ARG A 81 28.27 1.16 2.31
N ILE A 82 27.97 2.45 2.47
CA ILE A 82 26.72 2.87 3.09
C ILE A 82 25.52 2.39 2.26
N ALA A 83 25.56 2.51 0.93
CA ALA A 83 24.43 2.13 0.08
C ALA A 83 24.21 0.62 -0.02
N GLN A 84 25.27 -0.19 0.08
CA GLN A 84 25.19 -1.64 -0.06
C GLN A 84 24.97 -2.37 1.27
N ASP A 85 25.67 -1.92 2.32
CA ASP A 85 25.88 -2.72 3.52
C ASP A 85 25.17 -2.15 4.76
N VAL A 86 24.59 -0.93 4.69
CA VAL A 86 24.00 -0.25 5.85
C VAL A 86 22.48 -0.12 5.72
N ARG A 87 21.75 -0.68 6.68
CA ARG A 87 20.30 -0.49 6.79
C ARG A 87 20.01 0.78 7.59
N PRO A 88 18.83 1.41 7.41
CA PRO A 88 18.44 2.56 8.21
C PRO A 88 18.47 2.30 9.73
N ILE A 89 18.07 1.12 10.19
CA ILE A 89 18.15 0.77 11.61
C ILE A 89 19.58 0.75 12.16
N ASP A 90 20.55 0.36 11.34
CA ASP A 90 21.96 0.28 11.77
C ASP A 90 22.48 1.68 12.08
N LEU A 91 22.10 2.69 11.28
CA LEU A 91 22.43 4.10 11.54
C LEU A 91 21.81 4.62 12.84
N GLU A 92 20.59 4.20 13.18
CA GLU A 92 19.92 4.59 14.41
C GLU A 92 20.63 3.99 15.64
N TYR A 93 21.04 2.71 15.58
CA TYR A 93 21.82 2.08 16.64
C TYR A 93 23.23 2.65 16.80
N TRP A 94 23.90 2.97 15.69
CA TRP A 94 25.24 3.55 15.72
C TRP A 94 25.26 5.03 16.13
N SER A 95 24.11 5.68 16.18
CA SER A 95 24.04 7.12 16.41
C SER A 95 24.44 7.50 17.84
N HIS A 96 25.32 8.49 17.94
CA HIS A 96 25.61 9.19 19.21
C HIS A 96 24.58 10.29 19.53
N GLY A 97 23.52 10.42 18.73
CA GLY A 97 22.53 11.50 18.86
C GLY A 97 23.01 12.83 18.26
N PRO A 98 22.47 13.98 18.72
CA PRO A 98 22.92 15.30 18.28
C PRO A 98 24.41 15.53 18.61
N PRO A 99 25.21 16.08 17.67
CA PRO A 99 26.64 16.22 17.88
C PRO A 99 26.97 17.36 18.86
N ASP A 100 27.93 17.13 19.75
CA ASP A 100 28.64 18.20 20.47
C ASP A 100 29.84 18.66 19.65
N LEU A 101 29.71 19.80 18.97
CA LEU A 101 30.75 20.29 18.06
C LEU A 101 32.04 20.70 18.79
N ASN A 102 31.99 21.01 20.09
CA ASN A 102 33.20 21.28 20.87
C ASN A 102 33.99 19.99 21.10
N GLN A 103 33.29 18.93 21.51
CA GLN A 103 33.90 17.62 21.69
C GLN A 103 34.48 17.07 20.38
N LEU A 104 33.77 17.24 19.26
CA LEU A 104 34.26 16.84 17.94
C LEU A 104 35.52 17.60 17.52
N ALA A 105 35.62 18.89 17.86
CA ALA A 105 36.80 19.70 17.56
C ALA A 105 37.99 19.36 18.47
N GLU A 106 37.75 19.01 19.74
CA GLU A 106 38.80 18.62 20.69
C GLU A 106 39.35 17.21 20.41
N GLN A 107 38.50 16.28 19.96
CA GLN A 107 38.86 14.87 19.76
C GLN A 107 38.40 14.32 18.40
N PRO A 108 38.78 14.94 17.27
CA PRO A 108 38.24 14.57 15.96
C PRO A 108 38.59 13.13 15.56
N GLU A 109 39.73 12.61 15.98
CA GLU A 109 40.17 11.23 15.71
C GLU A 109 39.32 10.20 16.44
N ALA A 110 38.77 10.52 17.61
CA ALA A 110 37.94 9.60 18.39
C ALA A 110 36.54 9.43 17.79
N TYR A 111 36.05 10.43 17.05
CA TYR A 111 34.69 10.45 16.50
C TYR A 111 34.64 10.33 14.98
N ARG A 112 35.78 10.31 14.29
CA ARG A 112 35.83 10.12 12.84
C ARG A 112 35.10 8.85 12.42
N ALA A 113 34.30 8.93 11.37
CA ALA A 113 33.43 7.86 10.88
C ALA A 113 32.42 7.31 11.92
N GLU A 114 32.19 8.01 13.03
CA GLU A 114 31.05 7.75 13.93
C GLU A 114 29.80 8.46 13.40
N VAL A 115 28.63 7.93 13.76
CA VAL A 115 27.34 8.40 13.25
C VAL A 115 26.68 9.38 14.22
N PHE A 116 26.16 10.49 13.70
CA PHE A 116 25.43 11.50 14.46
C PHE A 116 24.07 11.78 13.82
N ALA A 117 23.10 12.11 14.66
CA ALA A 117 21.78 12.56 14.24
C ALA A 117 21.76 14.08 14.11
N LEU A 118 21.85 14.58 12.88
CA LEU A 118 21.81 16.01 12.57
C LEU A 118 20.37 16.45 12.37
N ARG A 119 19.97 17.55 13.00
CA ARG A 119 18.65 18.18 12.79
C ARG A 119 18.79 19.69 12.79
N GLY A 120 18.08 20.34 11.87
CA GLY A 120 18.18 21.78 11.70
C GLY A 120 17.47 22.30 10.46
N VAL A 121 17.99 23.40 9.91
CA VAL A 121 17.46 24.05 8.70
C VAL A 121 18.55 24.09 7.63
N VAL A 122 18.27 23.57 6.44
CA VAL A 122 19.19 23.68 5.30
C VAL A 122 19.05 25.07 4.70
N GLU A 123 20.14 25.81 4.68
CA GLU A 123 20.17 27.18 4.16
C GLU A 123 20.46 27.20 2.65
N ARG A 124 21.32 26.28 2.20
CA ARG A 124 21.82 26.22 0.82
C ARG A 124 22.31 24.82 0.48
N ILE A 125 22.15 24.44 -0.79
CA ILE A 125 22.81 23.26 -1.36
C ILE A 125 23.64 23.64 -2.60
N GLU A 126 24.75 22.96 -2.78
CA GLU A 126 25.62 23.10 -3.94
C GLU A 126 26.10 21.74 -4.47
N PRO A 127 26.16 21.55 -5.79
CA PRO A 127 26.75 20.35 -6.35
C PRO A 127 28.27 20.32 -6.08
N CYS A 128 28.78 19.14 -5.73
CA CYS A 128 30.19 18.86 -5.52
C CYS A 128 30.57 17.60 -6.31
N GLU A 129 31.30 17.80 -7.41
CA GLU A 129 31.73 16.70 -8.27
C GLU A 129 32.87 15.92 -7.62
N LEU A 130 32.71 14.60 -7.53
CA LEU A 130 33.70 13.68 -6.98
C LEU A 130 34.57 13.02 -8.08
N ALA A 131 34.18 13.12 -9.34
CA ALA A 131 34.94 12.61 -10.48
C ALA A 131 34.87 13.59 -11.64
N ASP A 132 35.91 13.62 -12.49
CA ASP A 132 35.89 14.43 -13.71
C ASP A 132 34.75 13.99 -14.64
N ALA A 133 34.01 14.96 -15.18
CA ALA A 133 32.85 14.77 -16.07
C ALA A 133 33.11 13.95 -17.36
N ARG A 134 34.33 13.47 -17.58
CA ARG A 134 34.72 12.64 -18.74
C ARG A 134 34.38 11.16 -18.59
N GLY A 135 34.01 10.69 -17.39
CA GLY A 135 33.52 9.34 -17.15
C GLY A 135 32.03 9.32 -16.83
N SER A 136 31.17 9.40 -17.85
CA SER A 136 29.72 9.23 -17.67
C SER A 136 29.42 7.81 -17.18
N GLY A 137 29.13 7.63 -15.89
CA GLY A 137 28.61 6.37 -15.36
C GLY A 137 29.12 5.89 -14.00
N SER A 138 30.01 6.60 -13.30
CA SER A 138 30.36 6.19 -11.93
C SER A 138 29.21 6.51 -10.97
N GLU A 139 28.72 5.50 -10.26
CA GLU A 139 27.91 5.67 -9.06
C GLU A 139 28.62 6.66 -8.10
N PHE A 140 27.86 7.56 -7.48
CA PHE A 140 28.37 8.65 -6.62
C PHE A 140 29.37 9.61 -7.30
N ALA A 141 29.25 9.88 -8.60
CA ALA A 141 30.05 10.93 -9.26
C ALA A 141 29.77 12.36 -8.76
N LEU A 142 28.60 12.58 -8.15
CA LEU A 142 28.14 13.87 -7.67
C LEU A 142 27.61 13.76 -6.23
N LEU A 143 28.06 14.67 -5.36
CA LEU A 143 27.45 14.94 -4.05
C LEU A 143 26.82 16.31 -3.99
N TRP A 144 26.05 16.52 -2.93
CA TRP A 144 25.48 17.79 -2.54
C TRP A 144 26.15 18.29 -1.26
N ARG A 145 26.80 19.43 -1.32
CA ARG A 145 27.23 20.19 -0.13
C ARG A 145 26.01 20.90 0.43
N CYS A 146 25.51 20.44 1.56
CA CYS A 146 24.38 21.02 2.26
C CYS A 146 24.87 21.83 3.45
N ARG A 147 24.63 23.14 3.46
CA ARG A 147 24.87 23.98 4.64
C ARG A 147 23.67 23.85 5.58
N LEU A 148 23.87 23.17 6.69
CA LEU A 148 22.85 22.88 7.68
C LEU A 148 23.12 23.71 8.94
N ARG A 149 22.19 24.58 9.30
CA ARG A 149 22.20 25.22 10.61
C ARG A 149 21.49 24.30 11.59
N LEU A 150 22.22 23.74 12.54
CA LEU A 150 21.70 22.85 13.57
C LEU A 150 20.73 23.59 14.49
N GLU A 151 19.91 22.83 15.23
CA GLU A 151 19.04 23.39 16.27
C GLU A 151 19.82 24.12 17.39
N SER A 152 21.10 23.77 17.60
CA SER A 152 22.00 24.52 18.50
C SER A 152 22.35 25.92 17.98
N GLY A 153 22.04 26.21 16.72
CA GLY A 153 22.38 27.46 16.03
C GLY A 153 23.72 27.41 15.27
N GLU A 154 24.52 26.36 15.47
CA GLU A 154 25.81 26.18 14.81
C GLU A 154 25.66 25.71 13.37
N LEU A 155 26.60 26.09 12.52
CA LEU A 155 26.59 25.76 11.09
C LEU A 155 27.54 24.60 10.81
N VAL A 156 27.03 23.57 10.12
CA VAL A 156 27.81 22.41 9.67
C VAL A 156 27.62 22.17 8.18
N GLU A 157 28.57 21.45 7.58
CA GLU A 157 28.45 20.98 6.20
C GLU A 157 28.09 19.49 6.19
N VAL A 158 27.06 19.13 5.42
CA VAL A 158 26.69 17.74 5.17
C VAL A 158 26.89 17.46 3.69
N LEU A 159 27.87 16.60 3.38
CA LEU A 159 28.06 16.02 2.06
C LEU A 159 27.05 14.89 1.91
N SER A 160 26.07 15.07 1.01
CA SER A 160 25.00 14.11 0.83
C SER A 160 24.96 13.53 -0.58
N ALA A 161 24.78 12.21 -0.71
CA ALA A 161 24.59 11.58 -2.01
C ALA A 161 23.22 11.89 -2.63
N LYS A 162 22.18 12.04 -1.82
CA LYS A 162 20.82 12.39 -2.27
C LYS A 162 20.26 13.59 -1.48
N THR A 163 19.70 14.55 -2.22
CA THR A 163 18.90 15.64 -1.65
C THR A 163 17.47 15.57 -2.21
N PRO A 164 16.46 16.10 -1.50
CA PRO A 164 15.10 16.21 -2.00
C PRO A 164 15.05 16.93 -3.35
N ARG A 165 14.29 16.39 -4.31
CA ARG A 165 14.15 16.97 -5.67
C ARG A 165 13.55 18.36 -5.68
N ALA A 166 12.78 18.70 -4.64
CA ALA A 166 12.20 20.03 -4.48
C ALA A 166 13.25 21.12 -4.18
N TRP A 167 14.42 20.74 -3.66
CA TRP A 167 15.47 21.69 -3.34
C TRP A 167 16.25 22.06 -4.60
N LYS A 168 16.24 23.35 -4.93
CA LYS A 168 16.96 23.87 -6.09
C LYS A 168 18.37 24.30 -5.70
N PRO A 169 19.41 23.88 -6.44
CA PRO A 169 20.78 24.26 -6.14
C PRO A 169 20.99 25.77 -6.21
N ARG A 170 21.84 26.30 -5.33
CA ARG A 170 22.23 27.73 -5.26
C ARG A 170 21.11 28.73 -4.91
N GLU A 171 19.88 28.25 -4.70
CA GLU A 171 18.80 29.05 -4.13
C GLU A 171 18.82 28.94 -2.59
N ALA A 172 18.32 29.97 -1.91
CA ALA A 172 18.09 29.90 -0.47
C ALA A 172 16.91 28.97 -0.21
N ILE A 173 17.12 27.92 0.58
CA ILE A 173 16.13 26.86 0.82
C ILE A 173 15.35 27.16 2.11
N ALA A 174 16.06 27.38 3.22
CA ALA A 174 15.47 27.63 4.55
C ALA A 174 14.40 26.60 4.97
N GLU A 175 14.63 25.32 4.66
CA GLU A 175 13.71 24.21 4.95
C GLU A 175 14.20 23.35 6.13
N PRO A 176 13.30 22.88 7.01
CA PRO A 176 13.66 21.94 8.06
C PRO A 176 14.14 20.60 7.49
N ALA A 177 15.25 20.10 8.02
CA ALA A 177 15.91 18.91 7.52
C ALA A 177 16.63 18.12 8.64
N ALA A 178 16.93 16.87 8.35
CA ALA A 178 17.80 16.04 9.19
C ALA A 178 18.70 15.14 8.35
N ALA A 179 19.70 14.54 8.98
CA ALA A 179 20.51 13.48 8.39
C ALA A 179 21.10 12.59 9.48
N MET A 180 21.15 11.28 9.21
CA MET A 180 22.04 10.37 9.92
C MET A 180 23.36 10.37 9.17
N ALA A 181 24.41 10.93 9.79
CA ALA A 181 25.60 11.30 9.06
C ALA A 181 26.89 10.92 9.81
N PHE A 182 27.87 10.46 9.05
CA PHE A 182 29.19 10.08 9.53
C PHE A 182 30.07 11.32 9.67
N PHE A 183 30.65 11.55 10.84
CA PHE A 183 31.57 12.68 11.03
C PHE A 183 32.88 12.47 10.27
N LEU A 184 33.29 13.46 9.47
CA LEU A 184 34.53 13.40 8.70
C LEU A 184 35.68 14.18 9.35
N GLY A 185 35.38 15.31 9.99
CA GLY A 185 36.37 16.20 10.57
C GLY A 185 35.98 17.67 10.45
N ASP A 186 37.00 18.52 10.49
CA ASP A 186 36.85 19.96 10.37
C ASP A 186 36.51 20.39 8.94
N PRO A 187 35.78 21.52 8.78
CA PRO A 187 35.54 22.09 7.48
C PRO A 187 36.85 22.57 6.87
N SER A 188 36.95 22.41 5.56
CA SER A 188 37.99 23.06 4.78
C SER A 188 38.02 24.56 5.11
N SER A 189 39.18 25.19 4.96
CA SER A 189 39.52 26.57 5.34
C SER A 189 38.74 27.67 4.58
N GLU A 190 37.47 27.43 4.26
CA GLU A 190 36.55 28.40 3.70
C GLU A 190 36.06 29.39 4.79
N PRO A 191 36.07 30.70 4.49
CA PRO A 191 35.52 31.71 5.38
C PRO A 191 33.98 31.57 5.43
N GLY A 192 33.47 30.91 6.47
CA GLY A 192 32.03 30.67 6.60
C GLY A 192 31.52 30.29 7.98
N GLY A 193 32.39 30.17 9.00
CA GLY A 193 31.98 29.78 10.36
C GLY A 193 31.44 28.36 10.47
N LEU A 194 31.74 27.49 9.50
CA LEU A 194 31.43 26.06 9.58
C LEU A 194 32.25 25.44 10.72
N ARG A 195 31.64 24.50 11.43
CA ARG A 195 32.25 23.85 12.60
C ARG A 195 32.64 22.39 12.39
N ALA A 196 32.01 21.70 11.44
CA ALA A 196 32.24 20.28 11.17
C ALA A 196 31.73 19.90 9.78
N VAL A 197 32.27 18.81 9.23
CA VAL A 197 31.81 18.16 7.99
C VAL A 197 31.34 16.76 8.29
N PHE A 198 30.20 16.41 7.70
CA PHE A 198 29.60 15.09 7.79
C PHE A 198 29.32 14.50 6.40
N LEU A 199 29.24 13.18 6.31
CA LEU A 199 28.84 12.42 5.12
C LEU A 199 27.52 11.69 5.39
N ALA A 200 26.53 11.87 4.52
CA ALA A 200 25.24 11.21 4.63
C ALA A 200 24.82 10.56 3.29
N ALA A 201 24.14 9.42 3.36
CA ALA A 201 23.52 8.83 2.16
C ALA A 201 22.43 9.75 1.59
N ARG A 202 21.69 10.43 2.46
CA ARG A 202 20.59 11.33 2.06
C ARG A 202 20.29 12.38 3.10
N MET A 203 19.73 13.51 2.65
CA MET A 203 19.07 14.50 3.50
C MET A 203 17.59 14.17 3.65
N ALA A 204 17.10 14.12 4.88
CA ALA A 204 15.68 14.06 5.20
C ALA A 204 15.06 15.46 5.18
N TRP A 205 13.82 15.59 4.70
CA TRP A 205 13.14 16.87 4.53
C TRP A 205 11.76 16.90 5.19
N TYR A 206 11.53 17.92 6.01
CA TYR A 206 10.28 18.12 6.76
C TYR A 206 9.65 19.46 6.39
N PRO A 207 9.10 19.59 5.16
CA PRO A 207 8.48 20.83 4.73
C PRO A 207 7.25 21.19 5.58
N PRO A 208 6.76 22.44 5.54
CA PRO A 208 5.58 22.86 6.28
C PRO A 208 4.24 22.30 5.72
N THR A 209 4.24 21.10 5.13
CA THR A 209 3.09 20.32 4.68
C THR A 209 2.51 19.48 5.82
N ASP A 210 1.30 18.92 5.63
CA ASP A 210 0.67 18.03 6.62
C ASP A 210 1.58 16.84 6.99
N LEU A 211 2.23 16.21 6.00
CA LEU A 211 3.18 15.11 6.23
C LEU A 211 4.45 15.57 6.96
N GLY A 212 5.06 16.67 6.53
CA GLY A 212 6.28 17.16 7.16
C GLY A 212 6.07 17.60 8.60
N ARG A 213 4.90 18.18 8.92
CA ARG A 213 4.47 18.50 10.31
C ARG A 213 4.30 17.26 11.18
N LEU A 214 3.87 16.15 10.58
CA LEU A 214 3.84 14.85 11.24
C LEU A 214 5.23 14.23 11.36
N GLY A 215 6.32 14.91 10.97
CA GLY A 215 7.68 14.39 11.05
C GLY A 215 7.98 13.30 10.02
N MET A 216 7.21 13.20 8.94
CA MET A 216 7.55 12.37 7.79
C MET A 216 8.72 12.99 7.03
N ASP A 217 9.73 12.20 6.69
CA ASP A 217 10.69 12.61 5.67
C ASP A 217 10.03 12.58 4.28
N VAL A 218 9.58 13.75 3.83
CA VAL A 218 8.88 13.91 2.54
C VAL A 218 9.80 13.63 1.36
N GLY A 219 11.13 13.75 1.53
CA GLY A 219 12.11 13.39 0.50
C GLY A 219 12.10 11.91 0.12
N LEU A 220 11.52 11.02 0.95
CA LEU A 220 11.36 9.60 0.59
C LEU A 220 10.39 9.38 -0.57
N LEU A 221 9.48 10.33 -0.81
CA LEU A 221 8.53 10.23 -1.92
C LEU A 221 9.19 10.34 -3.29
N ASP A 222 10.38 10.95 -3.36
CA ASP A 222 11.16 11.06 -4.61
C ASP A 222 11.60 9.69 -5.15
N ASP A 223 11.76 8.70 -4.26
CA ASP A 223 12.17 7.33 -4.57
C ASP A 223 10.96 6.41 -4.87
N VAL A 224 9.72 6.86 -4.64
CA VAL A 224 8.50 6.09 -4.92
C VAL A 224 8.02 6.36 -6.36
N PRO A 225 8.06 5.36 -7.27
CA PRO A 225 7.69 5.57 -8.66
C PRO A 225 6.18 5.79 -8.81
N ILE A 226 5.80 6.84 -9.55
CA ILE A 226 4.42 7.10 -9.96
C ILE A 226 4.36 7.22 -11.48
N PRO A 227 4.29 6.09 -12.19
CA PRO A 227 4.06 6.11 -13.64
C PRO A 227 2.72 6.79 -13.98
N PRO A 228 2.65 7.49 -15.13
CA PRO A 228 1.41 8.12 -15.59
C PRO A 228 0.30 7.07 -15.74
N PRO A 229 -0.99 7.47 -15.72
CA PRO A 229 -2.08 6.53 -15.93
C PRO A 229 -1.92 5.84 -17.30
N PRO A 230 -2.25 4.53 -17.39
CA PRO A 230 -2.22 3.82 -18.66
C PRO A 230 -3.11 4.53 -19.69
N LYS A 231 -2.53 4.91 -20.83
CA LYS A 231 -3.27 5.54 -21.92
C LYS A 231 -3.74 4.45 -22.88
N ARG A 232 -5.01 4.56 -23.28
CA ARG A 232 -5.56 3.69 -24.34
C ARG A 232 -4.78 3.93 -25.63
N ASN A 233 -4.49 2.87 -26.34
CA ASN A 233 -3.69 2.92 -27.57
C ASN A 233 -4.48 3.70 -28.63
N GLU A 234 -3.81 4.32 -29.60
CA GLU A 234 -4.46 5.09 -30.69
C GLU A 234 -5.51 4.26 -31.44
N HIS A 235 -5.33 2.95 -31.49
CA HIS A 235 -6.21 1.98 -32.13
C HIS A 235 -7.35 1.47 -31.23
N GLY A 236 -7.58 2.08 -30.06
CA GLY A 236 -8.65 1.69 -29.12
C GLY A 236 -8.39 0.39 -28.33
N GLY A 237 -7.20 -0.21 -28.48
CA GLY A 237 -6.76 -1.39 -27.73
C GLY A 237 -6.55 -1.13 -26.23
N ALA A 238 -6.50 -2.22 -25.45
CA ALA A 238 -6.20 -2.15 -24.02
C ALA A 238 -4.82 -1.51 -23.80
N PRO A 239 -4.67 -0.64 -22.78
CA PRO A 239 -3.41 0.01 -22.50
C PRO A 239 -2.34 -1.02 -22.10
N GLU A 240 -1.10 -0.79 -22.54
CA GLU A 240 0.04 -1.53 -22.01
C GLU A 240 0.34 -1.07 -20.58
N ILE A 241 0.34 -2.00 -19.64
CA ILE A 241 0.58 -1.73 -18.21
C ILE A 241 1.83 -2.45 -17.77
N ASP A 242 2.85 -1.69 -17.38
CA ASP A 242 3.97 -2.23 -16.62
C ASP A 242 3.52 -2.49 -15.18
N TRP A 243 3.19 -3.75 -14.90
CA TRP A 243 2.71 -4.16 -13.58
C TRP A 243 3.78 -4.10 -12.50
N GLU A 244 5.06 -4.23 -12.82
CA GLU A 244 6.11 -4.30 -11.80
C GLU A 244 6.33 -2.93 -11.15
N THR A 245 6.26 -1.84 -11.94
CA THR A 245 6.32 -0.46 -11.42
C THR A 245 5.15 -0.10 -10.49
N ARG A 246 4.05 -0.87 -10.54
CA ARG A 246 2.82 -0.66 -9.76
C ARG A 246 2.77 -1.53 -8.50
N ARG A 247 3.77 -2.38 -8.25
CA ARG A 247 3.81 -3.19 -7.02
C ARG A 247 4.39 -2.36 -5.87
N LEU A 248 4.08 -2.80 -4.65
CA LEU A 248 4.90 -2.46 -3.49
C LEU A 248 6.14 -3.34 -3.53
N THR A 249 7.31 -2.70 -3.52
CA THR A 249 8.63 -3.33 -3.58
C THR A 249 9.45 -2.92 -2.38
N ALA A 250 10.60 -3.57 -2.16
CA ALA A 250 11.51 -3.20 -1.07
C ALA A 250 11.93 -1.72 -1.10
N ALA A 251 11.99 -1.10 -2.29
CA ALA A 251 12.28 0.33 -2.44
C ALA A 251 11.18 1.24 -1.86
N ASP A 252 9.92 0.77 -1.82
CA ASP A 252 8.80 1.52 -1.27
C ASP A 252 8.71 1.39 0.26
N HIS A 253 9.34 0.38 0.88
CA HIS A 253 9.10 -0.03 2.27
C HIS A 253 9.39 1.09 3.28
N GLU A 254 10.56 1.73 3.18
CA GLU A 254 10.94 2.79 4.11
C GLU A 254 9.94 3.96 4.02
N CYS A 255 9.59 4.40 2.82
CA CYS A 255 8.62 5.47 2.63
C CYS A 255 7.21 5.07 3.12
N PHE A 256 6.79 3.84 2.86
CA PHE A 256 5.49 3.31 3.24
C PHE A 256 5.34 3.27 4.77
N TYR A 257 6.30 2.65 5.47
CA TYR A 257 6.22 2.50 6.92
C TYR A 257 6.48 3.82 7.65
N GLN A 258 7.37 4.69 7.16
CA GLN A 258 7.49 6.04 7.71
C GLN A 258 6.19 6.84 7.55
N MET A 259 5.50 6.73 6.41
CA MET A 259 4.22 7.44 6.21
C MET A 259 3.12 6.89 7.11
N LEU A 260 3.05 5.56 7.27
CA LEU A 260 2.11 4.92 8.20
C LEU A 260 2.42 5.31 9.65
N ALA A 261 3.70 5.42 10.01
CA ALA A 261 4.14 5.92 11.30
C ALA A 261 3.75 7.40 11.50
N ALA A 262 3.97 8.24 10.49
CA ALA A 262 3.61 9.65 10.51
C ALA A 262 2.10 9.86 10.67
N ALA A 263 1.28 9.13 9.92
CA ALA A 263 -0.16 9.18 10.06
C ALA A 263 -0.59 8.84 11.51
N GLY A 264 0.02 7.82 12.11
CA GLY A 264 -0.25 7.42 13.51
C GLY A 264 0.22 8.41 14.58
N ARG A 265 1.03 9.43 14.23
CA ARG A 265 1.40 10.52 15.15
C ARG A 265 0.36 11.63 15.24
N ALA A 266 -0.61 11.66 14.32
CA ALA A 266 -1.70 12.63 14.35
C ALA A 266 -2.63 12.38 15.55
N ALA A 267 -3.15 13.45 16.15
CA ALA A 267 -4.17 13.32 17.18
C ALA A 267 -5.47 12.72 16.60
N PRO A 268 -6.32 12.04 17.41
CA PRO A 268 -7.59 11.51 16.94
C PRO A 268 -8.44 12.57 16.22
N GLY A 269 -8.86 12.27 14.98
CA GLY A 269 -9.67 13.17 14.15
C GLY A 269 -8.91 14.37 13.53
N GLU A 270 -7.61 14.52 13.81
CA GLU A 270 -6.82 15.63 13.30
C GLU A 270 -6.67 15.60 11.77
N LEU A 271 -6.39 14.43 11.19
CA LEU A 271 -6.28 14.28 9.74
C LEU A 271 -7.60 14.64 9.04
N SER A 272 -8.74 14.20 9.59
CA SER A 272 -10.07 14.58 9.11
C SER A 272 -10.28 16.09 9.14
N ARG A 273 -9.89 16.76 10.23
CA ARG A 273 -9.97 18.22 10.35
C ARG A 273 -9.11 18.91 9.28
N TRP A 274 -7.86 18.52 9.11
CA TRP A 274 -6.97 19.11 8.11
C TRP A 274 -7.49 18.92 6.67
N ALA A 275 -8.04 17.74 6.36
CA ALA A 275 -8.67 17.47 5.07
C ALA A 275 -9.88 18.39 4.82
N LYS A 276 -10.75 18.55 5.82
CA LYS A 276 -11.91 19.46 5.75
C LYS A 276 -11.50 20.92 5.62
N ASP A 277 -10.49 21.38 6.37
CA ASP A 277 -9.96 22.75 6.29
C ASP A 277 -9.38 23.05 4.89
N ARG A 278 -8.75 22.05 4.25
CA ARG A 278 -8.28 22.18 2.87
C ARG A 278 -9.45 22.32 1.88
N LEU A 279 -10.47 21.47 2.00
CA LEU A 279 -11.67 21.55 1.16
C LEU A 279 -12.39 22.88 1.33
N ALA A 280 -12.55 23.35 2.57
CA ALA A 280 -13.16 24.64 2.88
C ALA A 280 -12.41 25.81 2.23
N ARG A 281 -11.07 25.81 2.28
CA ARG A 281 -10.24 26.81 1.57
C ARG A 281 -10.42 26.79 0.05
N GLN A 282 -10.73 25.62 -0.52
CA GLN A 282 -11.05 25.44 -1.94
C GLN A 282 -12.52 25.67 -2.27
N ARG A 283 -13.36 26.06 -1.29
CA ARG A 283 -14.82 26.18 -1.41
C ARG A 283 -15.49 24.91 -1.92
N ARG A 284 -15.00 23.76 -1.46
CA ARG A 284 -15.55 22.43 -1.74
C ARG A 284 -16.03 21.79 -0.44
N THR A 285 -17.03 20.93 -0.55
CA THR A 285 -17.55 20.14 0.58
C THR A 285 -16.97 18.72 0.59
N GLU A 286 -16.59 18.20 -0.58
CA GLU A 286 -16.11 16.83 -0.78
C GLU A 286 -14.94 16.80 -1.76
N TYR A 287 -14.13 15.75 -1.68
CA TYR A 287 -13.01 15.50 -2.59
C TYR A 287 -13.45 14.55 -3.70
N SER A 288 -13.23 14.92 -4.96
CA SER A 288 -13.48 14.01 -6.09
C SER A 288 -12.36 12.98 -6.23
N VAL A 289 -12.67 11.72 -6.45
CA VAL A 289 -11.66 10.66 -6.61
C VAL A 289 -10.97 10.68 -7.97
N VAL A 290 -11.54 11.37 -8.96
CA VAL A 290 -11.06 11.40 -10.35
C VAL A 290 -9.56 11.75 -10.47
N PRO A 291 -9.02 12.78 -9.79
CA PRO A 291 -7.60 13.10 -9.86
C PRO A 291 -6.68 12.01 -9.28
N LEU A 292 -7.18 11.19 -8.35
CA LEU A 292 -6.40 10.08 -7.77
C LEU A 292 -6.15 8.96 -8.80
N PHE A 293 -7.06 8.80 -9.75
CA PHE A 293 -6.93 7.84 -10.85
C PHE A 293 -6.18 8.43 -12.05
N ASN A 294 -6.49 9.68 -12.42
CA ASN A 294 -6.03 10.27 -13.68
C ASN A 294 -4.76 11.13 -13.55
N GLU A 295 -4.47 11.65 -12.36
CA GLU A 295 -3.33 12.56 -12.13
C GLU A 295 -2.46 12.13 -10.94
N PRO A 296 -2.12 10.84 -10.78
CA PRO A 296 -1.53 10.31 -9.55
C PRO A 296 -0.21 11.00 -9.16
N HIS A 297 0.58 11.41 -10.15
CA HIS A 297 1.85 12.14 -9.96
C HIS A 297 1.66 13.50 -9.28
N LEU A 298 0.50 14.14 -9.44
CA LEU A 298 0.17 15.39 -8.75
C LEU A 298 -0.41 15.14 -7.36
N GLN A 299 -0.80 13.90 -7.02
CA GLN A 299 -1.50 13.61 -5.76
C GLN A 299 -0.57 13.08 -4.66
N GLN A 300 0.66 12.71 -4.99
CA GLN A 300 1.62 12.15 -4.03
C GLN A 300 1.76 12.99 -2.76
N GLY A 301 1.58 12.35 -1.61
CA GLY A 301 1.65 12.97 -0.29
C GLY A 301 0.49 13.91 0.05
N LYS A 302 -0.52 14.08 -0.81
CA LYS A 302 -1.69 14.93 -0.49
C LYS A 302 -2.67 14.19 0.41
N LEU A 303 -3.09 14.86 1.47
CA LEU A 303 -4.15 14.39 2.37
C LEU A 303 -5.52 14.70 1.79
N VAL A 304 -6.35 13.65 1.72
CA VAL A 304 -7.75 13.68 1.31
C VAL A 304 -8.61 12.96 2.36
N GLU A 305 -9.91 13.24 2.39
CA GLU A 305 -10.89 12.47 3.16
C GLU A 305 -11.98 11.98 2.21
N LEU A 306 -12.25 10.68 2.24
CA LEU A 306 -13.22 10.03 1.36
C LEU A 306 -14.25 9.27 2.19
N SER A 307 -15.50 9.34 1.78
CA SER A 307 -16.60 8.58 2.39
C SER A 307 -17.15 7.57 1.39
N GLY A 308 -17.38 6.34 1.83
CA GLY A 308 -17.87 5.28 0.97
C GLY A 308 -18.16 3.99 1.73
N THR A 309 -18.39 2.92 0.98
CA THR A 309 -18.62 1.58 1.53
C THR A 309 -17.33 0.77 1.41
N ALA A 310 -16.78 0.32 2.53
CA ALA A 310 -15.72 -0.67 2.57
C ALA A 310 -16.31 -2.05 2.28
N ARG A 311 -15.96 -2.63 1.13
CA ARG A 311 -16.40 -3.98 0.73
C ARG A 311 -15.39 -5.07 1.12
N ARG A 312 -14.23 -4.67 1.63
CA ARG A 312 -13.19 -5.58 2.12
C ARG A 312 -12.25 -4.87 3.10
N ILE A 313 -11.99 -5.50 4.23
CA ILE A 313 -11.04 -5.07 5.26
C ILE A 313 -10.18 -6.27 5.66
N LEU A 314 -8.89 -6.21 5.35
CA LEU A 314 -7.94 -7.29 5.61
C LEU A 314 -6.87 -6.85 6.61
N PRO A 315 -6.63 -7.62 7.69
CA PRO A 315 -5.46 -7.42 8.53
C PRO A 315 -4.21 -7.91 7.79
N VAL A 316 -3.13 -7.12 7.87
CA VAL A 316 -1.81 -7.47 7.36
C VAL A 316 -0.84 -7.47 8.53
N ARG A 317 -0.25 -8.64 8.81
CA ARG A 317 0.79 -8.79 9.83
C ARG A 317 2.13 -8.37 9.25
N VAL A 318 2.87 -7.58 10.00
CA VAL A 318 4.24 -7.18 9.70
C VAL A 318 5.16 -8.13 10.45
N GLY A 319 5.92 -8.93 9.71
CA GLY A 319 6.84 -9.91 10.29
C GLY A 319 8.29 -9.40 10.40
N GLU A 320 8.58 -8.23 9.84
CA GLU A 320 9.92 -7.65 9.83
C GLU A 320 10.26 -7.03 11.21
N PRO A 321 11.26 -7.56 11.96
CA PRO A 321 11.58 -7.04 13.30
C PRO A 321 12.00 -5.58 13.30
N GLU A 322 12.75 -5.15 12.27
CA GLU A 322 13.19 -3.76 12.10
C GLU A 322 12.00 -2.78 12.02
N VAL A 323 10.92 -3.17 11.35
CA VAL A 323 9.73 -2.31 11.21
C VAL A 323 9.00 -2.17 12.53
N ILE A 324 8.87 -3.28 13.27
CA ILE A 324 8.24 -3.30 14.60
C ILE A 324 9.03 -2.42 15.56
N GLU A 325 10.35 -2.53 15.57
CA GLU A 325 11.21 -1.78 16.48
C GLU A 325 11.24 -0.28 16.17
N ARG A 326 11.42 0.09 14.90
CA ARG A 326 11.55 1.50 14.50
C ARG A 326 10.23 2.24 14.49
N PHE A 327 9.15 1.58 14.07
CA PHE A 327 7.87 2.24 13.82
C PHE A 327 6.75 1.82 14.78
N GLY A 328 6.95 0.75 15.55
CA GLY A 328 5.91 0.18 16.41
C GLY A 328 4.74 -0.36 15.59
N ILE A 329 5.00 -0.94 14.42
CA ILE A 329 3.99 -1.44 13.48
C ILE A 329 4.18 -2.95 13.32
N ASP A 330 3.36 -3.73 14.02
CA ASP A 330 3.27 -5.20 13.93
C ASP A 330 2.08 -5.66 13.06
N GLN A 331 1.15 -4.75 12.78
CA GLN A 331 0.00 -4.95 11.93
C GLN A 331 -0.50 -3.63 11.36
N TYR A 332 -1.15 -3.72 10.21
CA TYR A 332 -1.98 -2.66 9.63
C TYR A 332 -3.15 -3.29 8.88
N TYR A 333 -4.05 -2.48 8.35
CA TYR A 333 -5.26 -2.94 7.69
C TYR A 333 -5.37 -2.40 6.28
N GLN A 334 -5.67 -3.26 5.31
CA GLN A 334 -6.02 -2.86 3.94
C GLN A 334 -7.54 -2.76 3.81
N VAL A 335 -8.04 -1.57 3.53
CA VAL A 335 -9.47 -1.26 3.39
C VAL A 335 -9.76 -0.89 1.94
N TYR A 336 -10.61 -1.65 1.27
CA TYR A 336 -11.06 -1.41 -0.10
C TYR A 336 -12.37 -0.61 -0.06
N LEU A 337 -12.24 0.71 -0.21
CA LEU A 337 -13.32 1.68 -0.14
C LEU A 337 -13.88 1.98 -1.53
N PHE A 338 -15.21 1.92 -1.67
CA PHE A 338 -15.92 2.27 -2.90
C PHE A 338 -16.70 3.55 -2.68
N THR A 339 -16.39 4.60 -3.46
CA THR A 339 -17.08 5.90 -3.37
C THR A 339 -18.13 6.00 -4.47
N ALA A 340 -19.09 6.91 -4.31
CA ALA A 340 -20.15 7.11 -5.31
C ALA A 340 -19.60 7.50 -6.70
N ASP A 341 -18.44 8.18 -6.75
CA ASP A 341 -17.79 8.67 -7.95
C ASP A 341 -16.63 7.79 -8.47
N SER A 342 -16.40 6.60 -7.89
CA SER A 342 -15.30 5.71 -8.31
C SER A 342 -15.64 4.70 -9.41
N GLN A 343 -16.90 4.66 -9.88
CA GLN A 343 -17.35 3.74 -10.94
C GLN A 343 -17.00 2.27 -10.66
N ASP A 344 -17.29 1.82 -9.43
CA ASP A 344 -16.96 0.48 -8.91
C ASP A 344 -15.46 0.13 -8.89
N ASN A 345 -14.57 1.10 -9.03
CA ASN A 345 -13.15 0.91 -8.75
C ASN A 345 -12.86 1.19 -7.27
N PRO A 346 -12.13 0.33 -6.55
CA PRO A 346 -11.79 0.60 -5.16
C PRO A 346 -10.69 1.66 -5.06
N LEU A 347 -10.73 2.40 -3.96
CA LEU A 347 -9.57 3.06 -3.38
C LEU A 347 -9.10 2.22 -2.22
N VAL A 348 -7.80 1.97 -2.14
CA VAL A 348 -7.25 1.12 -1.08
C VAL A 348 -6.57 1.99 -0.05
N PHE A 349 -7.02 1.88 1.20
CA PHE A 349 -6.41 2.53 2.35
C PHE A 349 -5.62 1.51 3.17
N CYS A 350 -4.35 1.81 3.43
CA CYS A 350 -3.58 1.17 4.48
C CYS A 350 -3.74 1.98 5.77
N LEU A 351 -4.50 1.45 6.73
CA LEU A 351 -4.76 2.07 8.02
C LEU A 351 -3.92 1.45 9.11
N ARG A 352 -3.30 2.28 9.95
CA ARG A 352 -2.54 1.81 11.10
C ARG A 352 -3.43 1.08 12.11
N ARG A 353 -4.66 1.56 12.31
CA ARG A 353 -5.62 1.05 13.31
C ARG A 353 -7.04 1.07 12.75
N LEU A 354 -7.84 0.08 13.10
CA LEU A 354 -9.28 0.14 12.88
C LEU A 354 -9.98 0.84 14.06
N PRO A 355 -11.09 1.55 13.81
CA PRO A 355 -11.96 2.02 14.88
C PRO A 355 -12.51 0.84 15.69
N GLU A 356 -12.80 1.08 16.96
CA GLU A 356 -13.28 0.06 17.88
C GLU A 356 -14.61 -0.53 17.39
N GLY A 357 -14.73 -1.87 17.43
CA GLY A 357 -15.93 -2.61 17.06
C GLY A 357 -16.13 -2.85 15.55
N LEU A 358 -15.34 -2.22 14.67
CA LEU A 358 -15.45 -2.43 13.22
C LEU A 358 -15.01 -3.86 12.85
N PRO A 359 -15.87 -4.69 12.22
CA PRO A 359 -15.49 -6.01 11.79
C PRO A 359 -14.50 -5.97 10.62
N THR A 360 -13.62 -6.98 10.56
CA THR A 360 -12.83 -7.31 9.35
C THR A 360 -13.55 -8.36 8.54
N GLY A 361 -13.42 -8.33 7.21
CA GLY A 361 -14.05 -9.32 6.35
C GLY A 361 -13.95 -8.98 4.87
N ASP A 362 -14.43 -9.88 4.04
CA ASP A 362 -14.61 -9.71 2.62
C ASP A 362 -15.82 -10.52 2.12
N GLY A 363 -16.34 -10.17 0.95
CA GLY A 363 -17.43 -10.90 0.30
C GLY A 363 -18.67 -10.05 -0.02
N PRO A 364 -19.68 -10.65 -0.66
CA PRO A 364 -20.85 -9.93 -1.17
C PRO A 364 -21.76 -9.37 -0.06
N GLU A 365 -21.73 -9.95 1.13
CA GLU A 365 -22.53 -9.51 2.29
C GLU A 365 -21.76 -8.55 3.21
N PHE A 366 -20.47 -8.32 2.94
CA PHE A 366 -19.64 -7.44 3.74
C PHE A 366 -19.69 -6.01 3.18
N GLY A 367 -20.16 -5.06 3.99
CA GLY A 367 -20.25 -3.67 3.59
C GLY A 367 -20.35 -2.75 4.81
N GLU A 368 -19.30 -2.00 5.07
CA GLU A 368 -19.25 -1.06 6.20
C GLU A 368 -19.10 0.38 5.69
N ALA A 369 -19.93 1.30 6.15
CA ALA A 369 -19.82 2.70 5.75
C ALA A 369 -18.72 3.38 6.56
N LEU A 370 -17.70 3.90 5.86
CA LEU A 370 -16.53 4.52 6.47
C LEU A 370 -16.28 5.90 5.86
N THR A 371 -15.78 6.81 6.71
CA THR A 371 -15.10 8.04 6.27
C THR A 371 -13.63 7.93 6.65
N VAL A 372 -12.73 8.04 5.68
CA VAL A 372 -11.31 7.73 5.85
C VAL A 372 -10.44 8.89 5.38
N PRO A 373 -9.72 9.58 6.28
CA PRO A 373 -8.65 10.48 5.90
C PRO A 373 -7.37 9.70 5.58
N GLY A 374 -6.69 10.07 4.48
CA GLY A 374 -5.43 9.42 4.10
C GLY A 374 -4.60 10.24 3.12
N PHE A 375 -3.29 10.02 3.16
CA PHE A 375 -2.33 10.58 2.23
C PHE A 375 -2.22 9.68 1.01
N PHE A 376 -2.37 10.23 -0.19
CA PHE A 376 -2.14 9.45 -1.40
C PHE A 376 -0.66 9.05 -1.52
N PHE A 377 -0.39 7.76 -1.67
CA PHE A 377 0.95 7.20 -1.72
C PHE A 377 1.41 6.92 -3.16
N LYS A 378 0.74 6.00 -3.85
CA LYS A 378 0.99 5.67 -5.27
C LYS A 378 -0.24 4.99 -5.88
N THR A 379 -0.26 4.80 -7.19
CA THR A 379 -1.19 3.84 -7.82
C THR A 379 -0.58 2.45 -7.74
N TRP A 380 -1.29 1.51 -7.11
CA TRP A 380 -0.81 0.15 -6.91
C TRP A 380 -1.62 -0.88 -7.70
N SER A 381 -0.97 -1.99 -8.06
CA SER A 381 -1.63 -3.15 -8.67
C SER A 381 -2.00 -4.17 -7.61
N TYR A 382 -3.26 -4.58 -7.57
CA TYR A 382 -3.75 -5.67 -6.72
C TYR A 382 -4.38 -6.76 -7.57
N ARG A 383 -4.54 -7.94 -6.97
CA ARG A 383 -5.26 -9.06 -7.60
C ARG A 383 -6.72 -8.99 -7.22
N SER A 384 -7.61 -8.89 -8.20
CA SER A 384 -9.05 -8.98 -7.95
C SER A 384 -9.40 -10.35 -7.38
N ALA A 385 -10.26 -10.40 -6.37
CA ALA A 385 -10.79 -11.67 -5.86
C ALA A 385 -11.83 -12.27 -6.83
N VAL A 386 -12.43 -11.45 -7.70
CA VAL A 386 -13.38 -11.89 -8.71
C VAL A 386 -12.58 -12.31 -9.96
N PRO A 387 -12.65 -13.60 -10.38
CA PRO A 387 -12.06 -14.03 -11.63
C PRO A 387 -12.69 -13.25 -12.78
N ALA A 388 -11.88 -12.84 -13.76
CA ALA A 388 -12.41 -12.33 -15.02
C ALA A 388 -13.26 -13.41 -15.72
N ASN A 389 -14.04 -13.01 -16.74
CA ASN A 389 -14.91 -13.90 -17.50
C ASN A 389 -14.17 -15.11 -18.13
N ASP A 390 -12.83 -15.06 -18.22
CA ASP A 390 -11.96 -16.14 -18.70
C ASP A 390 -11.42 -17.06 -17.58
N GLY A 391 -11.87 -16.88 -16.34
CA GLY A 391 -11.45 -17.65 -15.17
C GLY A 391 -10.08 -17.26 -14.61
N LYS A 392 -9.42 -16.22 -15.14
CA LYS A 392 -8.14 -15.75 -14.63
C LYS A 392 -8.32 -14.65 -13.58
N VAL A 393 -7.44 -14.65 -12.58
CA VAL A 393 -7.34 -13.54 -11.63
C VAL A 393 -6.75 -12.34 -12.35
N GLU A 394 -7.60 -11.34 -12.62
CA GLU A 394 -7.18 -10.12 -13.27
C GLU A 394 -6.50 -9.17 -12.27
N ARG A 395 -5.38 -8.58 -12.69
CA ARG A 395 -4.74 -7.50 -11.93
C ARG A 395 -5.49 -6.20 -12.22
N GLN A 396 -5.81 -5.46 -11.18
CA GLN A 396 -6.48 -4.17 -11.27
C GLN A 396 -5.61 -3.10 -10.62
N LEU A 397 -5.82 -1.85 -11.05
CA LEU A 397 -5.13 -0.70 -10.49
C LEU A 397 -6.06 0.03 -9.52
N ALA A 398 -5.52 0.46 -8.39
CA ALA A 398 -6.22 1.34 -7.47
C ALA A 398 -5.27 2.43 -6.95
N PRO A 399 -5.79 3.62 -6.60
CA PRO A 399 -5.14 4.52 -5.67
C PRO A 399 -4.84 3.81 -4.35
N LEU A 400 -3.59 3.89 -3.89
CA LEU A 400 -3.19 3.48 -2.55
C LEU A 400 -3.03 4.73 -1.69
N LEU A 401 -3.74 4.77 -0.57
CA LEU A 401 -3.68 5.83 0.42
C LEU A 401 -3.25 5.28 1.77
N ILE A 402 -2.60 6.10 2.58
CA ILE A 402 -2.11 5.72 3.92
C ILE A 402 -2.73 6.64 4.96
N GLY A 403 -3.34 6.07 5.98
CA GLY A 403 -4.01 6.80 7.06
C GLY A 403 -3.78 6.14 8.42
N ASP A 404 -4.22 6.81 9.49
CA ASP A 404 -4.17 6.24 10.83
C ASP A 404 -5.38 5.35 11.11
N THR A 405 -6.58 5.94 11.06
CA THR A 405 -7.85 5.26 11.33
C THR A 405 -8.99 5.87 10.53
N ALA A 406 -10.16 5.23 10.60
CA ALA A 406 -11.39 5.66 9.93
C ALA A 406 -12.46 6.06 10.95
N VAL A 407 -13.44 6.85 10.51
CA VAL A 407 -14.71 7.03 11.21
C VAL A 407 -15.67 5.98 10.68
N TRP A 408 -16.11 5.07 11.57
CA TRP A 408 -17.10 4.05 11.24
C TRP A 408 -18.51 4.59 11.45
N HIS A 409 -19.36 4.39 10.44
CA HIS A 409 -20.78 4.67 10.48
C HIS A 409 -21.51 3.32 10.40
N PRO A 410 -21.84 2.68 11.53
CA PRO A 410 -22.46 1.37 11.52
C PRO A 410 -23.73 1.40 10.68
N TYR A 411 -23.88 0.43 9.79
CA TYR A 411 -25.14 0.27 9.06
C TYR A 411 -26.25 -0.03 10.06
N GLN A 412 -27.12 0.94 10.31
CA GLN A 412 -28.35 0.72 11.03
C GLN A 412 -29.31 0.04 10.06
N ALA A 413 -29.49 -1.27 10.18
CA ALA A 413 -30.55 -1.96 9.46
C ALA A 413 -31.86 -1.19 9.71
N PRO A 414 -32.66 -0.88 8.67
CA PRO A 414 -33.97 -0.27 8.87
C PRO A 414 -34.70 -1.08 9.93
N ALA A 415 -35.19 -0.41 10.99
CA ALA A 415 -35.90 -1.09 12.05
C ALA A 415 -37.02 -1.91 11.41
N ASP A 416 -36.91 -3.23 11.48
CA ASP A 416 -37.78 -4.17 10.82
C ASP A 416 -39.17 -4.06 11.47
N SER A 417 -39.97 -3.11 11.01
CA SER A 417 -41.16 -2.70 11.75
C SER A 417 -42.22 -3.81 11.57
N PRO A 418 -42.67 -4.45 12.66
CA PRO A 418 -43.67 -5.52 12.53
C PRO A 418 -44.98 -5.00 11.88
N ALA A 419 -45.22 -3.69 11.93
CA ALA A 419 -46.34 -3.03 11.28
C ALA A 419 -46.25 -3.03 9.74
N GLU A 420 -45.08 -2.76 9.14
CA GLU A 420 -44.93 -2.77 7.67
C GLU A 420 -45.05 -4.19 7.10
N ARG A 421 -44.54 -5.20 7.82
CA ARG A 421 -44.75 -6.61 7.44
C ARG A 421 -46.22 -7.00 7.52
N LEU A 422 -46.95 -6.51 8.53
CA LEU A 422 -48.38 -6.76 8.66
C LEU A 422 -49.16 -6.09 7.51
N ILE A 423 -48.84 -4.83 7.17
CA ILE A 423 -49.45 -4.11 6.05
C ILE A 423 -49.19 -4.82 4.72
N GLY A 424 -47.94 -5.20 4.45
CA GLY A 424 -47.58 -5.94 3.24
C GLY A 424 -48.32 -7.29 3.15
N THR A 425 -48.39 -8.03 4.26
CA THR A 425 -49.10 -9.32 4.32
C THR A 425 -50.61 -9.15 4.11
N VAL A 426 -51.23 -8.15 4.75
CA VAL A 426 -52.66 -7.84 4.59
C VAL A 426 -52.97 -7.41 3.15
N LEU A 427 -52.09 -6.63 2.52
CA LEU A 427 -52.26 -6.21 1.12
C LEU A 427 -52.24 -7.43 0.17
N VAL A 428 -51.26 -8.32 0.32
CA VAL A 428 -51.13 -9.53 -0.50
C VAL A 428 -52.32 -10.46 -0.28
N LEU A 429 -52.73 -10.69 0.97
CA LEU A 429 -53.91 -11.49 1.28
C LEU A 429 -55.20 -10.86 0.74
N GLY A 430 -55.32 -9.53 0.78
CA GLY A 430 -56.43 -8.79 0.19
C GLY A 430 -56.53 -8.97 -1.32
N ILE A 431 -55.39 -8.91 -2.03
CA ILE A 431 -55.33 -9.16 -3.48
C ILE A 431 -55.74 -10.61 -3.79
N LEU A 432 -55.21 -11.58 -3.05
CA LEU A 432 -55.56 -12.99 -3.23
C LEU A 432 -57.04 -13.25 -2.97
N ALA A 433 -57.61 -12.62 -1.92
CA ALA A 433 -59.03 -12.71 -1.61
C ALA A 433 -59.88 -12.10 -2.74
N ALA A 434 -59.50 -10.95 -3.28
CA ALA A 434 -60.19 -10.31 -4.40
C ALA A 434 -60.17 -11.19 -5.66
N VAL A 435 -59.02 -11.77 -6.01
CA VAL A 435 -58.89 -12.70 -7.14
C VAL A 435 -59.77 -13.93 -6.93
N TRP A 436 -59.77 -14.52 -5.72
CA TRP A 436 -60.63 -15.64 -5.39
C TRP A 436 -62.12 -15.29 -5.53
N LEU A 437 -62.52 -14.09 -5.07
CA LEU A 437 -63.90 -13.61 -5.15
C LEU A 437 -64.37 -13.42 -6.60
N VAL A 438 -63.50 -12.87 -7.46
CA VAL A 438 -63.74 -12.72 -8.90
C VAL A 438 -63.92 -14.09 -9.55
N LEU A 439 -62.99 -15.02 -9.32
CA LEU A 439 -63.07 -16.39 -9.85
C LEU A 439 -64.31 -17.14 -9.36
N HIS A 440 -64.66 -16.99 -8.09
CA HIS A 440 -65.89 -17.59 -7.55
C HIS A 440 -67.13 -17.00 -8.23
N ARG A 441 -67.16 -15.69 -8.48
CA ARG A 441 -68.30 -15.05 -9.15
C ARG A 441 -68.47 -15.54 -10.59
N PHE A 442 -67.37 -15.69 -11.33
CA PHE A 442 -67.37 -16.26 -12.68
C PHE A 442 -67.82 -17.73 -12.69
N ARG A 443 -67.36 -18.57 -11.74
CA ARG A 443 -67.84 -19.96 -11.61
C ARG A 443 -69.32 -20.07 -11.26
N ARG A 444 -69.91 -19.06 -10.61
CA ARG A 444 -71.36 -19.02 -10.35
C ARG A 444 -72.16 -18.66 -11.61
N GLY A 445 -71.61 -17.83 -12.49
CA GLY A 445 -72.23 -17.46 -13.78
C GLY A 445 -72.27 -18.61 -14.80
N ASP A 446 -71.24 -19.47 -14.81
CA ASP A 446 -71.15 -20.59 -15.77
C ASP A 446 -72.22 -21.68 -15.57
N ARG A 447 -72.75 -21.82 -14.35
CA ARG A 447 -73.86 -22.76 -14.05
C ARG A 447 -75.21 -22.34 -14.67
N GLU A 448 -75.32 -21.10 -15.15
CA GLU A 448 -76.50 -20.64 -15.90
C GLU A 448 -76.31 -20.79 -17.42
N PHE A 449 -75.06 -20.85 -17.90
CA PHE A 449 -74.73 -21.05 -19.32
C PHE A 449 -74.87 -22.52 -19.73
N GLU A 450 -74.44 -23.47 -18.89
CA GLU A 450 -74.68 -24.91 -19.12
C GLU A 450 -76.18 -25.25 -19.19
N ARG A 451 -77.04 -24.55 -18.43
CA ARG A 451 -78.49 -24.75 -18.48
C ARG A 451 -79.15 -24.25 -19.77
N ARG A 452 -78.51 -23.33 -20.52
CA ARG A 452 -79.02 -22.87 -21.83
C ARG A 452 -78.57 -23.78 -22.99
N ILE A 453 -77.43 -24.46 -22.88
CA ILE A 453 -76.91 -25.33 -23.95
C ILE A 453 -77.61 -26.70 -23.96
N TRP A 454 -78.08 -27.21 -22.82
CA TRP A 454 -78.78 -28.51 -22.75
C TRP A 454 -80.27 -28.50 -23.16
N ARG A 455 -80.86 -27.34 -23.52
CA ARG A 455 -82.26 -27.22 -23.97
C ARG A 455 -82.47 -27.11 -25.48
N ARG A 456 -81.42 -27.25 -26.30
CA ARG A 456 -81.56 -27.46 -27.76
C ARG A 456 -80.95 -28.79 -28.18
N ARG A 457 -81.73 -29.85 -28.03
CA ARG A 457 -81.80 -30.94 -29.01
C ARG A 457 -83.27 -31.16 -29.38
N PRO A 458 -83.64 -30.89 -30.63
CA PRO A 458 -84.22 -31.88 -31.54
C PRO A 458 -83.05 -32.44 -32.39
N ALA A 459 -82.84 -33.75 -32.46
CA ALA A 459 -83.55 -34.68 -33.35
C ALA A 459 -83.40 -34.28 -34.84
N GLU A 460 -82.77 -35.19 -35.59
CA GLU A 460 -82.69 -35.30 -37.07
C GLU A 460 -81.79 -34.34 -37.87
N MET A 461 -80.69 -34.91 -38.39
CA MET A 461 -80.19 -34.86 -39.78
C MET A 461 -78.81 -35.54 -39.79
N SER A 462 -78.73 -36.83 -40.09
CA SER A 462 -78.68 -37.44 -41.44
C SER A 462 -77.30 -37.32 -42.10
N GLU A 463 -76.68 -38.47 -42.26
CA GLU A 463 -75.77 -38.87 -43.34
C GLU A 463 -75.38 -37.78 -44.35
N ILE A 464 -74.18 -37.22 -44.21
CA ILE A 464 -73.32 -36.82 -45.33
C ILE A 464 -71.88 -37.25 -44.99
N GLU A 465 -71.51 -38.39 -45.57
CA GLU A 465 -70.32 -38.55 -46.44
C GLU A 465 -68.94 -38.25 -45.82
N TRP A 466 -68.38 -39.30 -45.18
CA TRP A 466 -67.00 -39.38 -44.70
C TRP A 466 -65.97 -39.78 -45.78
N ASP A 467 -66.34 -39.75 -47.06
CA ASP A 467 -65.56 -40.33 -48.17
C ASP A 467 -64.60 -39.35 -48.89
N ARG A 468 -64.21 -38.22 -48.29
CA ARG A 468 -63.34 -37.23 -48.99
C ARG A 468 -61.95 -36.94 -48.46
N PHE A 469 -61.49 -37.53 -47.36
CA PHE A 469 -60.09 -37.31 -46.93
C PHE A 469 -59.43 -38.57 -46.37
N GLY A 470 -59.28 -39.56 -47.25
CA GLY A 470 -58.30 -40.62 -47.11
C GLY A 470 -57.89 -41.14 -48.49
N GLY A 471 -56.68 -40.83 -48.96
CA GLY A 471 -56.10 -41.53 -50.10
C GLY A 471 -54.87 -40.90 -50.74
N ALA A 472 -53.75 -41.63 -50.60
CA ALA A 472 -52.46 -41.56 -51.32
C ALA A 472 -51.52 -40.38 -50.95
N ALA A 473 -50.40 -40.53 -50.22
CA ALA A 473 -49.42 -41.62 -50.03
C ALA A 473 -48.65 -42.03 -51.31
N SER A 474 -47.42 -41.51 -51.45
CA SER A 474 -46.18 -42.19 -51.91
C SER A 474 -45.07 -41.13 -51.97
N GLU A 475 -44.08 -41.10 -51.07
CA GLU A 475 -42.83 -41.89 -51.07
C GLU A 475 -41.80 -41.51 -52.14
N GLY A 476 -40.54 -41.38 -51.69
CA GLY A 476 -39.32 -41.39 -52.53
C GLY A 476 -38.46 -40.13 -52.34
N SER A 477 -37.60 -40.05 -51.33
CA SER A 477 -36.20 -40.53 -51.37
C SER A 477 -35.30 -39.74 -52.32
N ALA A 478 -34.37 -38.94 -51.78
CA ALA A 478 -32.93 -39.20 -51.84
C ALA A 478 -32.09 -37.92 -51.65
N ASP A 479 -31.17 -38.02 -50.68
CA ASP A 479 -29.75 -37.70 -50.79
C ASP A 479 -29.16 -36.30 -50.57
N THR A 480 -27.98 -36.39 -49.97
CA THR A 480 -26.81 -35.50 -49.93
C THR A 480 -26.73 -34.32 -48.94
N ALA A 481 -25.71 -34.47 -48.10
CA ALA A 481 -25.10 -33.53 -47.16
C ALA A 481 -24.05 -32.61 -47.90
N PRO A 482 -23.38 -31.68 -47.19
CA PRO A 482 -22.91 -30.36 -47.66
C PRO A 482 -21.48 -30.36 -48.25
N PRO A 483 -21.00 -29.26 -48.87
CA PRO A 483 -20.15 -28.25 -48.17
C PRO A 483 -20.37 -26.82 -48.76
N GLY A 484 -19.92 -25.68 -48.22
CA GLY A 484 -18.57 -25.25 -47.86
C GLY A 484 -18.15 -24.02 -48.71
N ALA A 485 -17.55 -23.03 -48.02
CA ALA A 485 -16.48 -22.12 -48.49
C ALA A 485 -16.74 -20.90 -49.41
N GLU A 486 -15.77 -19.97 -49.25
CA GLU A 486 -15.39 -18.76 -50.04
C GLU A 486 -16.05 -17.44 -49.60
N ALA A 487 -15.37 -16.44 -49.02
CA ALA A 487 -14.04 -15.84 -49.22
C ALA A 487 -13.82 -15.24 -50.62
N LYS A 488 -13.80 -13.89 -50.70
CA LYS A 488 -13.15 -12.98 -51.69
C LYS A 488 -13.34 -11.55 -51.15
N SER A 489 -12.33 -10.77 -50.76
CA SER A 489 -11.23 -10.12 -51.52
C SER A 489 -11.69 -9.01 -52.48
N GLY A 490 -11.09 -7.82 -52.35
CA GLY A 490 -11.17 -6.64 -53.23
C GLY A 490 -11.80 -5.44 -52.50
N ASP A 491 -11.16 -4.29 -52.27
CA ASP A 491 -9.91 -3.68 -52.78
C ASP A 491 -9.20 -2.88 -51.66
#